data_AF-A0A2P9HER1-F1
#
_entry.id   AF-A0A2P9HER1-F1
#
_cell.length_a   1.000
_cell.length_b   1.000
_cell.length_c   1.000
_cell.angle_alpha   90.00
_cell.angle_beta   90.00
_cell.angle_gamma   90.00
#
_symmetry.space_group_name_H-M   'P 1'
#
loop_
_entity.id
_entity.type
_entity.pdbx_description
1 polymer ?
#
loop_
_entity_poly.entity_id
_entity_poly.type
_entity_poly.pdbx_seq_one_letter_code
_entity_poly.pdbx_strand_id
1 'polypeptide(L)'
;MKANAETIARDRFEGNIDRMLDDTEFDGWAVAGVSALDPLTVLDLRTTGLLRLGVSTDAARAKTHHDGQELSEAVHSAFDADGLLYASRLTGAHCVATYERAVTRKLVAKPAIELLRHPGLISALTEIGISVRSASSP
;
A
#
# COMPACT_ATOMS: atom_id res chain seq x y z
N MET A 1 -9.03 1.11 -2.71
CA MET A 1 -9.47 0.09 -1.73
C MET A 1 -8.55 -1.14 -1.68
N LYS A 2 -8.10 -1.72 -2.81
CA LYS A 2 -7.17 -2.88 -2.81
C LYS A 2 -5.91 -2.70 -1.94
N ALA A 3 -5.32 -1.50 -1.93
CA ALA A 3 -4.19 -1.18 -1.07
C ALA A 3 -4.51 -1.26 0.44
N ASN A 4 -5.72 -0.88 0.87
CA ASN A 4 -6.11 -0.96 2.28
C ASN A 4 -6.38 -2.40 2.71
N ALA A 5 -7.03 -3.17 1.84
CA ALA A 5 -7.21 -4.61 2.02
C ALA A 5 -5.84 -5.31 2.19
N GLU A 6 -4.84 -4.87 1.42
CA GLU A 6 -3.46 -5.36 1.57
C GLU A 6 -2.85 -5.02 2.94
N THR A 7 -3.00 -3.78 3.42
CA THR A 7 -2.51 -3.39 4.75
C THR A 7 -3.11 -4.28 5.83
N ILE A 8 -4.43 -4.49 5.81
CA ILE A 8 -5.14 -5.37 6.74
C ILE A 8 -4.59 -6.81 6.64
N ALA A 9 -4.42 -7.31 5.42
CA ALA A 9 -3.89 -8.66 5.18
C ALA A 9 -2.48 -8.84 5.75
N ARG A 10 -1.63 -7.82 5.60
CA ARG A 10 -0.26 -7.82 6.11
C ARG A 10 -0.25 -7.78 7.64
N ASP A 11 -1.01 -6.85 8.24
CA ASP A 11 -0.98 -6.61 9.67
C ASP A 11 -1.59 -7.78 10.48
N ARG A 12 -2.50 -8.56 9.88
CA ARG A 12 -3.24 -9.62 10.59
C ARG A 12 -2.89 -11.05 10.21
N PHE A 13 -2.44 -11.31 8.98
CA PHE A 13 -2.33 -12.68 8.46
C PHE A 13 -0.93 -13.06 7.98
N GLU A 14 0.12 -12.33 8.39
CA GLU A 14 1.49 -12.78 8.13
C GLU A 14 1.73 -14.16 8.78
N GLY A 15 1.90 -15.18 7.94
CA GLY A 15 2.11 -16.57 8.37
C GLY A 15 0.84 -17.37 8.73
N ASN A 16 -0.37 -16.82 8.58
CA ASN A 16 -1.62 -17.51 8.93
C ASN A 16 -2.44 -17.94 7.70
N ILE A 17 -2.97 -19.17 7.76
CA ILE A 17 -3.74 -19.82 6.68
C ILE A 17 -5.24 -19.52 6.84
N ASP A 18 -5.74 -19.37 8.08
CA ASP A 18 -7.14 -19.01 8.32
C ASP A 18 -7.29 -17.48 8.33
N ARG A 19 -8.06 -16.97 7.36
CA ARG A 19 -8.15 -15.53 7.03
C ARG A 19 -9.56 -15.01 7.22
N MET A 20 -9.97 -14.97 8.48
CA MET A 20 -11.27 -14.46 8.90
C MET A 20 -11.08 -13.25 9.81
N LEU A 21 -11.76 -12.14 9.48
CA LEU A 21 -11.83 -10.94 10.31
C LEU A 21 -13.24 -10.80 10.87
N ASP A 22 -13.33 -10.37 12.13
CA ASP A 22 -14.58 -9.89 12.72
C ASP A 22 -14.77 -8.41 12.36
N ASP A 23 -16.00 -7.95 12.18
CA ASP A 23 -16.26 -6.55 11.83
C ASP A 23 -15.79 -5.57 12.92
N THR A 24 -15.81 -5.99 14.19
CA THR A 24 -15.25 -5.21 15.30
C THR A 24 -13.75 -4.96 15.17
N GLU A 25 -13.02 -5.75 14.37
CA GLU A 25 -11.58 -5.53 14.17
C GLU A 25 -11.25 -4.31 13.32
N PHE A 26 -12.25 -3.73 12.65
CA PHE A 26 -12.12 -2.47 11.92
C PHE A 26 -12.47 -1.24 12.77
N ASP A 27 -12.84 -1.42 14.04
CA ASP A 27 -13.11 -0.31 14.94
C ASP A 27 -11.86 0.56 15.09
N GLY A 28 -12.03 1.86 14.83
CA GLY A 28 -10.93 2.84 14.81
C GLY A 28 -10.12 2.90 13.52
N TRP A 29 -10.41 2.06 12.52
CA TRP A 29 -9.75 2.13 11.20
C TRP A 29 -10.49 3.10 10.29
N ALA A 30 -9.73 3.95 9.59
CA ALA A 30 -10.28 4.90 8.63
C ALA A 30 -9.48 4.90 7.33
N VAL A 31 -10.15 5.21 6.22
CA VAL A 31 -9.55 5.38 4.91
C VAL A 31 -9.78 6.80 4.40
N ALA A 32 -8.74 7.41 3.85
CA ALA A 32 -8.83 8.65 3.10
C ALA A 32 -8.44 8.42 1.63
N GLY A 33 -9.18 9.04 0.72
CA GLY A 33 -8.75 9.16 -0.67
C GLY A 33 -7.71 10.26 -0.79
N VAL A 34 -6.53 9.95 -1.35
CA VAL A 34 -5.46 10.92 -1.61
C VAL A 34 -5.40 11.21 -3.11
N SER A 35 -5.20 12.47 -3.47
CA SER A 35 -5.06 12.91 -4.86
C SER A 35 -3.84 13.81 -5.00
N ALA A 36 -3.16 13.70 -6.13
CA ALA A 36 -2.05 14.59 -6.47
C ALA A 36 -2.61 15.84 -7.17
N LEU A 37 -2.30 17.02 -6.62
CA LEU A 37 -2.63 18.32 -7.20
C LEU A 37 -1.69 18.67 -8.34
N ASP A 38 -0.43 18.23 -8.21
CA ASP A 38 0.62 18.36 -9.22
C ASP A 38 1.17 16.98 -9.61
N PRO A 39 1.76 16.83 -10.82
CA PRO A 39 2.43 15.60 -11.20
C PRO A 39 3.52 15.18 -10.19
N LEU A 40 3.55 13.88 -9.87
CA LEU A 40 4.58 13.28 -9.03
C LEU A 40 5.71 12.72 -9.92
N THR A 41 6.94 13.12 -9.64
CA THR A 41 8.15 12.51 -10.19
C THR A 41 8.48 11.26 -9.39
N VAL A 42 8.22 10.09 -9.96
CA VAL A 42 8.42 8.80 -9.28
C VAL A 42 9.43 7.93 -10.02
N LEU A 43 10.21 7.17 -9.24
CA LEU A 43 11.01 6.10 -9.81
C LEU A 43 10.11 4.89 -10.09
N ASP A 44 10.06 4.45 -11.35
CA ASP A 44 9.24 3.29 -11.74
C ASP A 44 10.00 1.97 -11.52
N LEU A 45 9.62 1.27 -10.46
CA LEU A 45 10.14 -0.04 -10.06
C LEU A 45 9.36 -1.21 -10.68
N ARG A 46 8.27 -0.94 -11.42
CA ARG A 46 7.47 -1.98 -12.07
C ARG A 46 8.17 -2.53 -13.32
N THR A 47 9.08 -1.75 -13.89
CA THR A 47 9.75 -2.01 -15.16
C THR A 47 11.27 -2.09 -14.97
N THR A 48 12.05 -1.88 -16.02
CA THR A 48 13.52 -1.97 -16.00
C THR A 48 14.21 -0.84 -15.24
N GLY A 49 13.48 0.00 -14.49
CA GLY A 49 14.04 1.12 -13.72
C GLY A 49 15.15 0.71 -12.75
N LEU A 50 15.02 -0.47 -12.14
CA LEU A 50 16.07 -1.06 -11.27
C LEU A 50 17.33 -1.43 -12.05
N LEU A 51 17.18 -2.01 -13.24
CA LEU A 51 18.30 -2.37 -14.11
C LEU A 51 19.10 -1.13 -14.55
N ARG A 52 18.42 0.01 -14.75
CA ARG A 52 19.07 1.29 -15.08
C ARG A 52 19.81 1.92 -13.90
N LEU A 53 19.43 1.60 -12.68
CA LEU A 53 20.09 2.07 -11.45
C LEU A 53 21.22 1.13 -11.00
N GLY A 54 21.48 0.03 -11.71
CA GLY A 54 22.47 -0.97 -11.30
C GLY A 54 22.08 -1.73 -10.03
N VAL A 55 20.83 -1.60 -9.58
CA VAL A 55 20.28 -2.29 -8.41
C VAL A 55 19.69 -3.61 -8.87
N SER A 56 19.99 -4.71 -8.17
CA SER A 56 19.41 -6.01 -8.46
C SER A 56 17.89 -5.90 -8.54
N THR A 57 17.27 -6.47 -9.58
CA THR A 57 15.81 -6.56 -9.71
C THR A 57 15.17 -7.31 -8.54
N ASP A 58 15.97 -8.06 -7.78
CA ASP A 58 15.53 -8.69 -6.55
C ASP A 58 15.26 -7.64 -5.47
N ALA A 59 15.91 -6.48 -5.39
CA ALA A 59 15.65 -5.50 -4.31
C ALA A 59 14.19 -5.00 -4.26
N ALA A 60 13.51 -4.89 -5.42
CA ALA A 60 12.09 -4.52 -5.45
C ALA A 60 11.13 -5.70 -5.23
N ARG A 61 11.62 -6.94 -5.32
CA ARG A 61 10.84 -8.18 -5.10
C ARG A 61 11.31 -8.97 -3.89
N ALA A 62 12.34 -8.49 -3.19
CA ALA A 62 13.06 -9.20 -2.17
C ALA A 62 12.11 -9.45 -1.01
N LYS A 63 12.24 -10.65 -0.46
CA LYS A 63 11.44 -11.12 0.66
C LYS A 63 11.71 -10.29 1.92
N THR A 64 12.89 -9.68 1.98
CA THR A 64 13.45 -8.88 3.06
C THR A 64 13.05 -7.41 2.92
N HIS A 65 12.25 -6.92 3.88
CA HIS A 65 11.86 -5.50 3.99
C HIS A 65 13.04 -4.53 3.99
N HIS A 66 14.22 -5.00 4.41
CA HIS A 66 15.46 -4.24 4.50
C HIS A 66 15.94 -3.68 3.15
N ASP A 67 15.97 -4.50 2.09
CA ASP A 67 16.53 -4.10 0.79
C ASP A 67 15.66 -3.02 0.11
N GLY A 68 14.35 -3.06 0.33
CA GLY A 68 13.42 -2.03 -0.14
C GLY A 68 13.55 -0.71 0.61
N GLN A 69 13.87 -0.75 1.91
CA GLN A 69 14.14 0.45 2.71
C GLN A 69 15.46 1.10 2.29
N GLU A 70 16.53 0.31 2.15
CA GLU A 70 17.84 0.79 1.72
C GLU A 70 17.77 1.43 0.33
N LEU A 71 17.08 0.78 -0.63
CA LEU A 71 16.83 1.37 -1.94
C LEU A 71 16.04 2.68 -1.85
N SER A 72 14.98 2.70 -1.03
CA SER A 72 14.14 3.88 -0.86
C SER A 72 14.92 5.05 -0.25
N GLU A 73 15.80 4.79 0.73
CA GLU A 73 16.66 5.79 1.35
C GLU A 73 17.72 6.31 0.38
N ALA A 74 18.34 5.43 -0.41
CA ALA A 74 19.29 5.81 -1.46
C ALA A 74 18.62 6.71 -2.52
N VAL A 75 17.40 6.37 -2.95
CA VAL A 75 16.66 7.19 -3.92
C VAL A 75 16.27 8.53 -3.30
N HIS A 76 15.77 8.51 -2.06
CA HIS A 76 15.35 9.71 -1.34
C HIS A 76 16.49 10.72 -1.15
N SER A 77 17.71 10.23 -0.89
CA SER A 77 18.89 11.05 -0.63
C SER A 77 19.59 11.53 -1.91
N ALA A 78 19.66 10.68 -2.94
CA ALA A 78 20.42 10.99 -4.16
C ALA A 78 19.61 11.76 -5.22
N PHE A 79 18.27 11.67 -5.20
CA PHE A 79 17.42 12.24 -6.24
C PHE A 79 16.29 13.10 -5.66
N ASP A 80 15.90 14.14 -6.40
CA ASP A 80 14.70 14.94 -6.14
C ASP A 80 13.43 14.21 -6.65
N ALA A 81 13.27 12.95 -6.25
CA ALA A 81 12.09 12.16 -6.52
C ALA A 81 11.02 12.42 -5.44
N ASP A 82 9.76 12.39 -5.84
CA ASP A 82 8.58 12.48 -4.95
C ASP A 82 8.21 11.12 -4.35
N GLY A 83 8.70 10.02 -4.92
CA GLY A 83 8.39 8.69 -4.44
C GLY A 83 8.78 7.55 -5.38
N LEU A 84 8.22 6.38 -5.10
CA LEU A 84 8.45 5.13 -5.81
C LEU A 84 7.12 4.58 -6.33
N LEU A 85 7.10 4.15 -7.59
CA LEU A 85 5.97 3.46 -8.21
C LEU A 85 6.30 1.98 -8.34
N TYR A 86 5.51 1.12 -7.71
CA TYR A 86 5.77 -0.31 -7.62
C TYR A 86 4.49 -1.13 -7.84
N ALA A 87 4.64 -2.44 -8.04
CA ALA A 87 3.52 -3.38 -8.10
C ALA A 87 3.33 -4.04 -6.73
N SER A 88 2.11 -4.04 -6.21
CA SER A 88 1.74 -4.80 -5.01
C SER A 88 2.14 -6.26 -5.16
N ARG A 89 2.78 -6.83 -4.13
CA ARG A 89 3.16 -8.26 -4.13
C ARG A 89 1.96 -9.18 -4.03
N LEU A 90 0.88 -8.72 -3.38
CA LEU A 90 -0.32 -9.52 -3.15
C LEU A 90 -1.28 -9.47 -4.34
N THR A 91 -1.41 -8.32 -5.00
CA THR A 91 -2.45 -8.13 -6.04
C THR A 91 -1.90 -7.76 -7.41
N GLY A 92 -0.61 -7.42 -7.52
CA GLY A 92 -0.03 -6.86 -8.74
C GLY A 92 -0.51 -5.43 -9.06
N ALA A 93 -1.41 -4.85 -8.26
CA ALA A 93 -1.92 -3.50 -8.47
C ALA A 93 -0.80 -2.46 -8.38
N HIS A 94 -0.93 -1.36 -9.12
CA HIS A 94 0.02 -0.26 -9.04
C HIS A 94 -0.13 0.50 -7.72
N CYS A 95 0.99 0.66 -7.03
CA CYS A 95 1.09 1.34 -5.74
C CYS A 95 2.16 2.43 -5.81
N VAL A 96 1.96 3.51 -5.06
CA VAL A 96 2.92 4.59 -4.94
C VAL A 96 3.29 4.75 -3.47
N ALA A 97 4.58 4.73 -3.17
CA ALA A 97 5.13 5.19 -1.90
C ALA A 97 5.61 6.62 -2.09
N THR A 98 5.13 7.55 -1.27
CA THR A 98 5.46 8.98 -1.41
C THR A 98 6.37 9.43 -0.28
N TYR A 99 7.38 10.22 -0.60
CA TYR A 99 8.23 10.86 0.39
C TYR A 99 7.55 12.08 1.01
N GLU A 100 7.95 12.44 2.23
CA GLU A 100 7.38 13.56 2.99
C GLU A 100 7.33 14.88 2.19
N ARG A 101 8.40 15.16 1.42
CA ARG A 101 8.51 16.37 0.59
C ARG A 101 7.39 16.51 -0.45
N ALA A 102 6.85 15.41 -0.95
CA ALA A 102 5.73 15.41 -1.89
C ALA A 102 4.38 15.49 -1.17
N VAL A 103 4.27 14.86 0.00
CA VAL A 103 3.04 14.84 0.80
C VAL A 103 2.57 16.24 1.14
N THR A 104 3.48 17.09 1.62
CA THR A 104 3.14 18.45 2.07
C THR A 104 2.88 19.43 0.92
N ARG A 105 3.42 19.16 -0.27
CA ARG A 105 3.43 20.12 -1.38
C ARG A 105 2.47 19.78 -2.50
N LYS A 106 2.28 18.48 -2.77
CA LYS A 106 1.63 18.01 -4.00
C LYS A 106 0.42 17.14 -3.73
N LEU A 107 0.17 16.70 -2.49
CA LEU A 107 -0.93 15.80 -2.17
C LEU A 107 -2.03 16.50 -1.37
N VAL A 108 -3.26 16.12 -1.65
CA VAL A 108 -4.43 16.48 -0.86
C VAL A 108 -5.18 15.21 -0.45
N ALA A 109 -5.56 15.15 0.82
CA ALA A 109 -6.41 14.09 1.34
C ALA A 109 -7.87 14.57 1.42
N LYS A 110 -8.80 13.70 1.04
CA LYS A 110 -10.21 13.85 1.38
C LYS A 110 -10.42 13.51 2.86
N PRO A 111 -11.51 13.97 3.49
CA PRO A 111 -11.89 13.53 4.83
C PRO A 111 -11.87 12.00 4.92
N ALA A 112 -11.28 11.50 6.00
CA ALA A 112 -11.26 10.07 6.25
C ALA A 112 -12.68 9.58 6.55
N ILE A 113 -13.01 8.41 6.04
CA ILE A 113 -14.25 7.70 6.37
C ILE A 113 -13.89 6.41 7.11
N GLU A 114 -14.75 6.01 8.05
CA GLU A 114 -14.63 4.72 8.72
C GLU A 114 -14.54 3.60 7.69
N LEU A 115 -13.59 2.70 7.88
CA LEU A 115 -13.23 1.69 6.90
C LEU A 115 -14.44 0.80 6.56
N LEU A 116 -15.20 0.37 7.57
CA LEU A 116 -16.44 -0.41 7.43
C LEU A 116 -17.50 0.25 6.55
N ARG A 117 -17.54 1.59 6.52
CA ARG A 117 -18.53 2.35 5.75
C ARG A 117 -18.13 2.50 4.28
N HIS A 118 -16.93 2.08 3.90
CA HIS A 118 -16.49 2.16 2.52
C HIS A 118 -17.09 1.02 1.67
N PRO A 119 -17.89 1.32 0.63
CA PRO A 119 -18.70 0.32 -0.08
C PRO A 119 -17.88 -0.78 -0.78
N GLY A 120 -16.63 -0.48 -1.17
CA GLY A 120 -15.73 -1.46 -1.78
C GLY A 120 -14.89 -2.32 -0.83
N LEU A 121 -15.04 -2.19 0.50
CA LEU A 121 -14.17 -2.89 1.46
C LEU A 121 -14.32 -4.41 1.36
N ILE A 122 -15.56 -4.90 1.52
CA ILE A 122 -15.85 -6.35 1.56
C ILE A 122 -15.37 -7.00 0.27
N SER A 123 -15.73 -6.44 -0.90
CA SER A 123 -15.30 -6.95 -2.19
C SER A 123 -13.77 -7.01 -2.32
N ALA A 124 -13.05 -5.98 -1.86
CA ALA A 124 -11.59 -5.96 -1.94
C ALA A 124 -10.92 -6.97 -0.99
N LEU A 125 -11.48 -7.22 0.20
CA LEU A 125 -11.00 -8.24 1.13
C LEU A 125 -11.24 -9.64 0.58
N THR A 126 -12.42 -9.89 0.01
CA THR A 126 -12.75 -11.18 -0.61
C THR A 126 -11.86 -11.49 -1.81
N GLU A 127 -11.54 -10.50 -2.66
CA GLU A 127 -10.62 -10.65 -3.79
C GLU A 127 -9.22 -11.14 -3.38
N ILE A 128 -8.79 -10.87 -2.15
CA ILE A 128 -7.49 -11.30 -1.62
C ILE A 128 -7.60 -12.49 -0.65
N GLY A 129 -8.76 -13.15 -0.63
CA GLY A 129 -9.01 -14.36 0.15
C GLY A 129 -9.28 -14.13 1.63
N ILE A 130 -9.75 -12.94 2.02
CA ILE A 130 -10.15 -12.62 3.40
C ILE A 130 -11.68 -12.58 3.49
N SER A 131 -12.23 -13.32 4.44
CA SER A 131 -13.67 -13.31 4.76
C SER A 131 -13.95 -12.42 5.96
N VAL A 132 -15.05 -11.65 5.90
CA VAL A 132 -15.52 -10.84 7.03
C VAL A 132 -16.75 -11.51 7.62
N ARG A 133 -16.72 -11.76 8.92
CA ARG A 133 -17.88 -12.19 9.69
C ARG A 133 -18.46 -10.97 10.38
N SER A 134 -19.72 -10.66 10.11
CA SER A 134 -20.44 -9.72 10.96
C SER A 134 -20.75 -10.38 12.28
N ALA A 135 -20.51 -9.68 13.39
CA ALA A 135 -21.09 -10.09 14.66
C ALA A 135 -22.62 -10.02 14.52
N SER A 136 -23.25 -11.16 14.25
CA SER A 136 -24.69 -11.33 14.44
C SER A 136 -25.01 -10.92 15.88
N SER A 137 -25.62 -9.74 16.05
CA SER A 137 -26.22 -9.37 17.32
C SER A 137 -27.29 -10.40 17.68
N PRO A 138 -27.38 -10.83 18.96
CA PRO A 138 -28.35 -11.81 19.43
C PRO A 138 -29.80 -11.33 19.28
#